data_AF-A0A4P7JJU7-F1
#
_entry.id   AF-A0A4P7JJU7-F1
#
_cell.length_a   1.000
_cell.length_b   1.000
_cell.length_c   1.000
_cell.angle_alpha   90.00
_cell.angle_beta   90.00
_cell.angle_gamma   90.00
#
_symmetry.space_group_name_H-M   'P 1'
#
loop_
_entity.id
_entity.type
_entity.pdbx_description
1 polymer ?
#
loop_
_entity_poly.entity_id
_entity_poly.type
_entity_poly.pdbx_seq_one_letter_code
_entity_poly.pdbx_strand_id
1 'polypeptide(L)'
;MSKPLLSIFATLIIVVFATVLYLTNQNPQSHQLSQDVEQSTIEMPITTAAQSTELPQAAKPLLIDEIKSDKYCPDYKNFDRVVSRNKSRFLELHATRLFLEGEQVEAIFSVLFNRYDSDVAYRWLDRVMNIDMTAQENIDVLTKIDTLQYTLSTEPQNNSGLYFKQSYSNVSPDQDEFAEQYISDIERRAQLNPQMEAMDWFGAFFLSVMLNNDEFGALALDKFNGSSYEYRKMVVYASFHKIREFLGILNQQQLHTMLDAIDEFLPFESDDAVFVHGLNQTYAKIAKIYKLSTSRELAVVTAPEFSMDTTVEQLFVELEQENPDLAKQPSVEELCVLADQPVSDVAIKKVNASQIGEGLWQQAYQQECRVFADETNMLFAASYLNISITDISRRETLLSASEIASYKAKIESAPDDIKPYAYLALYELANHSVKKEFVQQMEQEKLFAKDPNFSMFLAIASHKADEQRQILERHAQDLAPYGADGRTLIYNLIKSNWTNQNELIIDLINQGLPLKRDSQSPDPLLAYLQQIKARMQASEGRDYQAEESSLQLLDMLVDRSQVDDAHINLMASLKYKNKQAFDYLYERHPDLYPHEPEFMVDFECEDSILNMH
;
A
#
# COMPACT_ATOMS: atom_id res chain seq x y z
N MET A 1 8.73 -62.59 -32.14
CA MET A 1 10.11 -62.15 -31.88
C MET A 1 10.06 -60.86 -31.09
N SER A 2 10.59 -60.94 -29.87
CA SER A 2 11.19 -59.87 -29.06
C SER A 2 10.54 -58.48 -29.05
N LYS A 3 9.70 -58.25 -28.02
CA LYS A 3 9.75 -57.01 -27.23
C LYS A 3 10.75 -57.21 -26.08
N PRO A 4 11.69 -56.28 -25.87
CA PRO A 4 12.11 -55.95 -24.51
C PRO A 4 12.23 -54.43 -24.35
N LEU A 5 11.34 -53.82 -23.54
CA LEU A 5 11.54 -52.46 -23.01
C LEU A 5 10.79 -52.22 -21.67
N LEU A 6 9.97 -53.16 -21.20
CA LEU A 6 9.24 -53.03 -19.93
C LEU A 6 10.02 -53.45 -18.67
N SER A 7 11.25 -53.98 -18.80
CA SER A 7 11.99 -54.55 -17.65
C SER A 7 12.98 -53.59 -16.97
N ILE A 8 13.19 -52.38 -17.50
CA ILE A 8 14.18 -51.43 -16.93
C ILE A 8 13.50 -50.39 -16.01
N PHE A 9 12.23 -50.05 -16.27
CA PHE A 9 11.49 -49.08 -15.45
C PHE A 9 11.03 -49.62 -14.09
N ALA A 10 10.74 -50.92 -13.99
CA ALA A 10 10.31 -51.52 -12.72
C ALA A 10 11.46 -51.64 -11.70
N THR A 11 12.71 -51.74 -12.17
CA THR A 11 13.88 -51.92 -11.28
C THR A 11 14.37 -50.59 -10.71
N LEU A 12 14.18 -49.46 -11.41
CA LEU A 12 14.60 -48.14 -10.91
C LEU A 12 13.68 -47.63 -9.77
N ILE A 13 12.39 -47.94 -9.82
CA ILE A 13 11.41 -47.50 -8.81
C ILE A 13 11.62 -48.22 -7.47
N ILE A 14 12.10 -49.48 -7.48
CA ILE A 14 12.33 -50.26 -6.25
C ILE A 14 13.61 -49.80 -5.53
N VAL A 15 14.62 -49.29 -6.24
CA VAL A 15 15.88 -48.80 -5.63
C VAL A 15 15.68 -47.43 -4.98
N VAL A 16 14.86 -46.56 -5.54
CA VAL A 16 14.59 -45.22 -4.96
C VAL A 16 13.72 -45.34 -3.68
N PHE A 17 12.74 -46.25 -3.64
CA PHE A 17 11.91 -46.45 -2.45
C PHE A 17 12.66 -47.12 -1.27
N ALA A 18 13.63 -48.00 -1.55
CA ALA A 18 14.43 -48.62 -0.50
C ALA A 18 15.42 -47.66 0.17
N THR A 19 15.83 -46.59 -0.52
CA THR A 19 16.81 -45.62 -0.01
C THR A 19 16.15 -44.57 0.91
N VAL A 20 14.89 -44.22 0.66
CA VAL A 20 14.13 -43.26 1.48
C VAL A 20 13.65 -43.88 2.80
N LEU A 21 13.38 -45.20 2.83
CA LEU A 21 13.00 -45.92 4.05
C LEU A 21 14.18 -46.26 4.98
N TYR A 22 15.43 -46.19 4.51
CA TYR A 22 16.62 -46.48 5.33
C TYR A 22 17.14 -45.26 6.11
N LEU A 23 16.79 -44.04 5.70
CA LEU A 23 17.25 -42.79 6.34
C LEU A 23 16.34 -42.27 7.47
N THR A 24 15.20 -42.90 7.72
CA THR A 24 14.24 -42.48 8.77
C THR A 24 14.23 -43.35 10.02
N ASN A 25 15.17 -44.29 10.18
CA ASN A 25 15.13 -45.21 11.31
C ASN A 25 16.52 -45.56 11.88
N GLN A 26 17.10 -44.63 12.65
CA GLN A 26 18.04 -44.98 13.74
C GLN A 26 17.76 -44.15 15.00
N ASN A 27 16.83 -44.72 15.75
CA ASN A 27 16.83 -45.02 17.19
C ASN A 27 17.00 -43.90 18.26
N PRO A 28 16.07 -43.88 19.25
CA PRO A 28 16.16 -43.11 20.48
C PRO A 28 16.90 -43.89 21.57
N GLN A 29 17.49 -43.19 22.54
CA GLN A 29 17.73 -43.76 23.87
C GLN A 29 17.40 -42.76 24.97
N SER A 30 16.46 -43.21 25.79
CA SER A 30 15.99 -42.69 27.06
C SER A 30 17.02 -42.85 28.17
N HIS A 31 16.99 -41.93 29.14
CA HIS A 31 17.22 -42.31 30.55
C HIS A 31 16.23 -41.58 31.46
N GLN A 32 15.72 -42.35 32.40
CA GLN A 32 14.63 -42.08 33.33
C GLN A 32 15.04 -41.27 34.58
N LEU A 33 13.98 -40.76 35.25
CA LEU A 33 13.76 -40.72 36.71
C LEU A 33 14.57 -39.69 37.54
N SER A 34 13.89 -38.65 38.04
CA SER A 34 13.25 -38.68 39.38
C SER A 34 12.63 -37.32 39.75
N GLN A 35 11.49 -37.37 40.42
CA GLN A 35 10.94 -36.27 41.22
C GLN A 35 11.90 -36.02 42.41
N ASP A 36 12.14 -34.76 42.77
CA ASP A 36 11.81 -34.27 44.11
C ASP A 36 11.98 -32.75 44.24
N VAL A 37 11.14 -32.22 45.14
CA VAL A 37 11.01 -30.84 45.61
C VAL A 37 12.19 -30.50 46.52
N GLU A 38 12.84 -29.33 46.36
CA GLU A 38 13.14 -28.39 47.46
C GLU A 38 13.90 -27.14 47.01
N GLN A 39 13.59 -26.04 47.69
CA GLN A 39 14.23 -24.72 47.62
C GLN A 39 15.73 -24.79 47.97
N SER A 40 16.58 -24.08 47.23
CA SER A 40 17.69 -23.32 47.84
C SER A 40 18.33 -22.36 46.83
N THR A 41 18.38 -21.09 47.23
CA THR A 41 19.32 -20.05 46.81
C THR A 41 20.76 -20.57 46.84
N ILE A 42 21.52 -20.40 45.75
CA ILE A 42 22.99 -20.36 45.74
C ILE A 42 23.45 -19.32 44.70
N GLU A 43 24.19 -18.33 45.20
CA GLU A 43 24.89 -17.30 44.43
C GLU A 43 26.15 -17.82 43.72
N MET A 44 26.61 -16.98 42.77
CA MET A 44 27.95 -16.84 42.17
C MET A 44 28.17 -17.54 40.81
N PRO A 45 29.04 -17.02 39.90
CA PRO A 45 29.97 -15.89 40.06
C PRO A 45 29.85 -14.79 38.98
N ILE A 46 30.25 -13.58 39.38
CA ILE A 46 30.60 -12.48 38.49
C ILE A 46 31.72 -12.94 37.55
N THR A 47 31.44 -12.96 36.25
CA THR A 47 32.48 -12.97 35.21
C THR A 47 32.24 -11.79 34.29
N THR A 48 32.93 -10.70 34.61
CA THR A 48 33.05 -9.50 33.80
C THR A 48 33.89 -9.83 32.58
N ALA A 49 33.28 -9.79 31.38
CA ALA A 49 33.88 -9.34 30.11
C ALA A 49 32.97 -9.78 28.95
N ALA A 50 31.84 -9.10 28.77
CA ALA A 50 31.25 -8.95 27.46
C ALA A 50 31.57 -7.51 27.04
N GLN A 51 32.34 -7.36 25.96
CA GLN A 51 32.45 -6.11 25.23
C GLN A 51 31.02 -5.69 24.88
N SER A 52 30.60 -4.58 25.49
CA SER A 52 29.41 -3.86 25.12
C SER A 52 29.59 -3.41 23.67
N THR A 53 29.03 -4.17 22.73
CA THR A 53 28.49 -3.56 21.51
C THR A 53 27.36 -2.68 22.02
N GLU A 54 27.64 -1.39 22.22
CA GLU A 54 26.58 -0.41 22.43
C GLU A 54 25.63 -0.53 21.25
N LEU A 55 24.48 -1.15 21.47
CA LEU A 55 23.29 -0.89 20.68
C LEU A 55 23.15 0.63 20.59
N PRO A 56 22.86 1.20 19.41
CA PRO A 56 22.63 2.63 19.28
C PRO A 56 21.63 3.04 20.34
N GLN A 57 22.01 3.96 21.22
CA GLN A 57 21.07 4.55 22.17
C GLN A 57 19.88 5.07 21.34
N ALA A 58 18.72 4.44 21.51
CA ALA A 58 17.48 4.92 20.91
C ALA A 58 17.38 6.42 21.26
N ALA A 59 17.36 7.27 20.23
CA ALA A 59 17.22 8.69 20.41
C ALA A 59 16.00 8.91 21.30
N LYS A 60 16.15 9.69 22.38
CA LYS A 60 15.00 10.09 23.19
C LYS A 60 13.97 10.70 22.22
N PRO A 61 12.70 10.27 22.25
CA PRO A 61 11.67 10.90 21.44
C PRO A 61 11.69 12.39 21.78
N LEU A 62 11.90 13.23 20.76
CA LEU A 62 11.69 14.67 20.89
C LEU A 62 10.23 14.86 21.32
N LEU A 63 10.01 15.60 22.40
CA LEU A 63 8.64 15.95 22.79
C LEU A 63 8.07 16.84 21.68
N ILE A 64 6.79 16.65 21.33
CA ILE A 64 6.11 17.45 20.30
C ILE A 64 6.28 18.96 20.60
N ASP A 65 6.41 19.34 21.86
CA ASP A 65 6.68 20.70 22.33
C ASP A 65 7.97 21.34 21.78
N GLU A 66 8.94 20.52 21.36
CA GLU A 66 10.26 20.96 20.88
C GLU A 66 10.31 21.16 19.35
N ILE A 67 9.22 20.85 18.64
CA ILE A 67 9.14 20.92 17.18
C ILE A 67 8.81 22.35 16.73
N LYS A 68 9.56 22.85 15.74
CA LYS A 68 9.31 24.16 15.13
C LYS A 68 7.93 24.20 14.49
N SER A 69 7.25 25.31 14.73
CA SER A 69 5.88 25.50 14.33
C SER A 69 5.80 26.31 13.03
N ASP A 70 5.12 25.78 12.01
CA ASP A 70 4.88 26.49 10.75
C ASP A 70 3.53 27.21 10.79
N LYS A 71 3.37 28.32 10.05
CA LYS A 71 2.04 28.93 9.93
C LYS A 71 1.07 27.99 9.22
N TYR A 72 -0.17 27.92 9.70
CA TYR A 72 -1.18 27.10 9.05
C TYR A 72 -1.83 27.82 7.87
N CYS A 73 -2.11 27.05 6.83
CA CYS A 73 -2.84 27.50 5.67
C CYS A 73 -3.87 26.46 5.25
N PRO A 74 -5.17 26.82 5.24
CA PRO A 74 -6.23 25.93 4.77
C PRO A 74 -5.84 25.35 3.42
N ASP A 75 -5.95 24.04 3.27
CA ASP A 75 -5.66 23.35 2.01
C ASP A 75 -4.25 23.58 1.42
N TYR A 76 -3.26 24.03 2.21
CA TYR A 76 -1.87 24.17 1.74
C TYR A 76 -1.37 22.90 1.06
N LYS A 77 -1.59 21.72 1.65
CA LYS A 77 -1.20 20.44 1.05
C LYS A 77 -1.83 20.25 -0.33
N ASN A 78 -3.06 20.74 -0.54
CA ASN A 78 -3.70 20.70 -1.85
C ASN A 78 -3.09 21.73 -2.80
N PHE A 79 -2.85 22.97 -2.37
CA PHE A 79 -2.21 24.00 -3.20
C PHE A 79 -0.80 23.63 -3.61
N ASP A 80 0.00 23.15 -2.65
CA ASP A 80 1.34 22.64 -2.88
C ASP A 80 1.32 21.45 -3.84
N ARG A 81 0.37 20.52 -3.66
CA ARG A 81 0.12 19.42 -4.59
C ARG A 81 -0.28 19.91 -5.98
N VAL A 82 -1.13 20.92 -6.10
CA VAL A 82 -1.58 21.47 -7.39
C VAL A 82 -0.42 22.19 -8.08
N VAL A 83 0.33 23.04 -7.37
CA VAL A 83 1.51 23.73 -7.90
C VAL A 83 2.58 22.74 -8.33
N SER A 84 2.90 21.76 -7.49
CA SER A 84 3.83 20.67 -7.80
C SER A 84 3.34 19.90 -9.03
N ARG A 85 2.05 19.55 -9.10
CA ARG A 85 1.45 18.86 -10.26
C ARG A 85 1.51 19.71 -11.53
N ASN A 86 1.23 21.01 -11.45
CA ASN A 86 1.31 21.94 -12.59
C ASN A 86 2.76 22.02 -13.10
N LYS A 87 3.73 22.15 -12.19
CA LYS A 87 5.16 22.16 -12.50
C LYS A 87 5.59 20.86 -13.15
N SER A 88 5.26 19.71 -12.54
CA SER A 88 5.56 18.40 -13.11
C SER A 88 4.94 18.21 -14.49
N ARG A 89 3.68 18.60 -14.68
CA ARG A 89 3.00 18.50 -15.98
C ARG A 89 3.66 19.37 -17.05
N PHE A 90 4.08 20.58 -16.71
CA PHE A 90 4.78 21.46 -17.63
C PHE A 90 6.13 20.85 -18.06
N LEU A 91 6.91 20.36 -17.08
CA LEU A 91 8.17 19.65 -17.33
C LEU A 91 7.97 18.39 -18.17
N GLU A 92 6.97 17.57 -17.84
CA GLU A 92 6.59 16.36 -18.58
C GLU A 92 6.23 16.69 -20.04
N LEU A 93 5.52 17.79 -20.29
CA LEU A 93 5.17 18.22 -21.66
C LEU A 93 6.40 18.66 -22.44
N HIS A 94 7.27 19.48 -21.84
CA HIS A 94 8.51 19.89 -22.49
C HIS A 94 9.40 18.67 -22.79
N ALA A 95 9.53 17.74 -21.84
CA ALA A 95 10.24 16.49 -22.03
C ALA A 95 9.64 15.64 -23.17
N THR A 96 8.32 15.55 -23.26
CA THR A 96 7.64 14.89 -24.38
C THR A 96 7.95 15.57 -25.72
N ARG A 97 7.99 16.91 -25.77
CA ARG A 97 8.40 17.64 -26.98
C ARG A 97 9.80 17.24 -27.42
N LEU A 98 10.78 17.30 -26.52
CA LEU A 98 12.18 16.92 -26.82
C LEU A 98 12.26 15.50 -27.37
N PHE A 99 11.53 14.57 -26.75
CA PHE A 99 11.46 13.19 -27.21
C PHE A 99 10.87 13.07 -28.63
N LEU A 100 9.79 13.78 -28.91
CA LEU A 100 9.18 13.84 -30.26
C LEU A 100 10.09 14.50 -31.30
N GLU A 101 11.00 15.38 -30.87
CA GLU A 101 12.04 16.00 -31.72
C GLU A 101 13.25 15.08 -31.96
N GLY A 102 13.31 13.93 -31.28
CA GLY A 102 14.32 12.89 -31.48
C GLY A 102 15.36 12.77 -30.37
N GLU A 103 15.24 13.54 -29.30
CA GLU A 103 16.13 13.42 -28.14
C GLU A 103 15.97 12.05 -27.45
N GLN A 104 17.07 11.57 -26.86
CA GLN A 104 17.11 10.22 -26.28
C GLN A 104 16.31 10.14 -24.98
N VAL A 105 15.52 9.07 -24.81
CA VAL A 105 14.70 8.84 -23.61
C VAL A 105 15.55 8.86 -22.34
N GLU A 106 16.70 8.19 -22.34
CA GLU A 106 17.61 8.15 -21.20
C GLU A 106 18.18 9.54 -20.85
N ALA A 107 18.52 10.35 -21.87
CA ALA A 107 19.04 11.69 -21.68
C ALA A 107 18.00 12.61 -21.01
N ILE A 108 16.78 12.62 -21.54
CA ILE A 108 15.65 13.38 -20.96
C ILE A 108 15.34 12.90 -19.55
N PHE A 109 15.27 11.57 -19.34
CA PHE A 109 15.03 10.98 -18.04
C PHE A 109 16.08 11.43 -17.02
N SER A 110 17.36 11.36 -17.39
CA SER A 110 18.48 11.73 -16.52
C SER A 110 18.40 13.20 -16.07
N VAL A 111 18.03 14.11 -16.97
CA VAL A 111 17.89 15.53 -16.64
C VAL A 111 16.69 15.76 -15.73
N LEU A 112 15.55 15.14 -16.04
CA LEU A 112 14.37 15.21 -15.17
C LEU A 112 14.66 14.70 -13.76
N PHE A 113 15.36 13.56 -13.66
CA PHE A 113 15.70 12.90 -12.42
C PHE A 113 16.69 13.73 -11.59
N ASN A 114 17.79 14.18 -12.19
CA ASN A 114 18.86 14.86 -11.47
C ASN A 114 18.57 16.33 -11.16
N ARG A 115 17.82 17.03 -12.04
CA ARG A 115 17.59 18.49 -11.91
C ARG A 115 16.30 18.82 -11.15
N TYR A 116 15.27 17.99 -11.26
CA TYR A 116 13.95 18.29 -10.70
C TYR A 116 13.56 17.33 -9.59
N ASP A 117 13.13 16.12 -9.96
CA ASP A 117 12.63 15.12 -9.03
C ASP A 117 12.52 13.77 -9.75
N SER A 118 12.89 12.69 -9.07
CA SER A 118 12.70 11.32 -9.56
C SER A 118 11.25 11.01 -9.93
N ASP A 119 10.28 11.52 -9.17
CA ASP A 119 8.85 11.31 -9.42
C ASP A 119 8.43 11.89 -10.77
N VAL A 120 8.98 13.05 -11.16
CA VAL A 120 8.70 13.68 -12.45
C VAL A 120 9.26 12.83 -13.57
N ALA A 121 10.50 12.35 -13.43
CA ALA A 121 11.16 11.50 -14.42
C ALA A 121 10.39 10.19 -14.64
N TYR A 122 10.02 9.48 -13.58
CA TYR A 122 9.28 8.22 -13.67
C TYR A 122 7.86 8.39 -14.22
N ARG A 123 7.13 9.44 -13.81
CA ARG A 123 5.80 9.74 -14.38
C ARG A 123 5.87 10.12 -15.85
N TRP A 124 6.87 10.90 -16.23
CA TRP A 124 7.08 11.25 -17.64
C TRP A 124 7.32 9.98 -18.46
N LEU A 125 8.25 9.13 -18.01
CA LEU A 125 8.58 7.87 -18.66
C LEU A 125 7.34 6.96 -18.81
N ASP A 126 6.53 6.86 -17.76
CA ASP A 126 5.28 6.09 -17.79
C ASP A 126 4.28 6.61 -18.85
N ARG A 127 4.18 7.93 -18.99
CA ARG A 127 3.29 8.56 -19.97
C ARG A 127 3.81 8.46 -21.39
N VAL A 128 5.09 8.72 -21.62
CA VAL A 128 5.66 8.79 -22.97
C VAL A 128 5.64 7.44 -23.67
N MET A 129 5.72 6.32 -22.94
CA MET A 129 5.48 4.96 -23.47
C MET A 129 4.15 4.83 -24.22
N ASN A 130 3.12 5.46 -23.70
CA ASN A 130 1.76 5.30 -24.18
C ASN A 130 1.40 6.31 -25.27
N ILE A 131 2.32 7.17 -25.72
CA ILE A 131 2.02 8.14 -26.78
C ILE A 131 1.90 7.44 -28.14
N ASP A 132 0.86 7.80 -28.90
CA ASP A 132 0.76 7.42 -30.30
C ASP A 132 1.58 8.36 -31.18
N MET A 133 2.81 7.92 -31.50
CA MET A 133 3.74 8.68 -32.35
C MET A 133 3.22 8.91 -33.78
N THR A 134 2.19 8.18 -34.21
CA THR A 134 1.63 8.26 -35.56
C THR A 134 0.37 9.12 -35.64
N ALA A 135 -0.16 9.54 -34.49
CA ALA A 135 -1.32 10.42 -34.42
C ALA A 135 -0.93 11.86 -34.80
N GLN A 136 -1.59 12.41 -35.82
CA GLN A 136 -1.38 13.78 -36.29
C GLN A 136 -1.62 14.81 -35.17
N GLU A 137 -2.50 14.48 -34.24
CA GLU A 137 -2.83 15.30 -33.08
C GLU A 137 -1.65 15.51 -32.13
N ASN A 138 -0.72 14.55 -32.04
CA ASN A 138 0.50 14.69 -31.23
C ASN A 138 1.54 15.57 -31.93
N ILE A 139 1.49 15.69 -33.27
CA ILE A 139 2.29 16.67 -34.03
C ILE A 139 1.77 18.08 -33.76
N ASP A 140 0.45 18.27 -33.71
CA ASP A 140 -0.17 19.57 -33.38
C ASP A 140 0.07 20.00 -31.93
N VAL A 141 0.39 19.07 -31.03
CA VAL A 141 0.75 19.35 -29.64
C VAL A 141 2.13 20.01 -29.53
N LEU A 142 3.09 19.70 -30.40
CA LEU A 142 4.43 20.32 -30.40
C LEU A 142 4.34 21.85 -30.48
N THR A 143 3.57 22.35 -31.45
CA THR A 143 3.37 23.79 -31.66
C THR A 143 2.63 24.46 -30.49
N LYS A 144 1.79 23.71 -29.77
CA LYS A 144 1.11 24.22 -28.57
C LYS A 144 2.08 24.32 -27.39
N ILE A 145 2.96 23.32 -27.21
CA ILE A 145 3.94 23.29 -26.12
C ILE A 145 4.87 24.50 -26.18
N ASP A 146 5.34 24.90 -27.36
CA ASP A 146 6.24 26.05 -27.52
C ASP A 146 5.62 27.39 -27.12
N THR A 147 4.28 27.47 -27.07
CA THR A 147 3.57 28.68 -26.65
C THR A 147 3.17 28.67 -25.18
N LEU A 148 3.36 27.54 -24.48
CA LEU A 148 3.04 27.44 -23.07
C LEU A 148 4.07 28.22 -22.25
N GLN A 149 3.57 28.89 -21.22
CA GLN A 149 4.38 29.55 -20.21
C GLN A 149 3.94 29.00 -18.86
N TYR A 150 4.91 28.64 -18.02
CA TYR A 150 4.63 28.22 -16.66
C TYR A 150 4.52 29.45 -15.76
N THR A 151 3.38 29.54 -15.10
CA THR A 151 3.14 30.50 -14.02
C THR A 151 2.73 29.75 -12.78
N LEU A 152 3.19 30.21 -11.63
CA LEU A 152 2.82 29.61 -10.36
C LEU A 152 1.31 29.81 -10.12
N SER A 153 0.58 28.70 -9.96
CA SER A 153 -0.88 28.71 -9.82
C SER A 153 -1.36 27.60 -8.91
N THR A 154 -2.26 27.95 -8.00
CA THR A 154 -2.97 27.04 -7.09
C THR A 154 -4.22 26.44 -7.73
N GLU A 155 -4.55 26.84 -8.97
CA GLU A 155 -5.58 26.22 -9.80
C GLU A 155 -4.97 25.18 -10.76
N PRO A 156 -5.64 24.04 -10.99
CA PRO A 156 -5.17 23.06 -11.96
C PRO A 156 -5.04 23.66 -13.36
N GLN A 157 -3.84 23.62 -13.93
CA GLN A 157 -3.63 24.04 -15.31
C GLN A 157 -3.93 22.88 -16.27
N ASN A 158 -4.86 23.12 -17.19
CA ASN A 158 -5.13 22.21 -18.31
C ASN A 158 -4.13 22.46 -19.42
N ASN A 159 -2.92 21.94 -19.20
CA ASN A 159 -1.92 21.89 -20.26
C ASN A 159 -2.29 20.70 -21.19
N SER A 160 -2.37 20.98 -22.49
CA SER A 160 -2.99 20.21 -23.59
C SER A 160 -3.02 18.67 -23.47
N GLY A 161 -4.12 18.06 -23.93
CA GLY A 161 -4.27 16.61 -24.01
C GLY A 161 -3.34 15.98 -25.04
N LEU A 162 -2.38 15.18 -24.57
CA LEU A 162 -1.67 14.21 -25.40
C LEU A 162 -2.62 13.06 -25.76
N TYR A 163 -2.55 12.56 -26.99
CA TYR A 163 -3.28 11.38 -27.40
C TYR A 163 -2.46 10.14 -27.08
N PHE A 164 -2.96 9.37 -26.12
CA PHE A 164 -2.38 8.10 -25.71
C PHE A 164 -2.98 6.97 -26.55
N LYS A 165 -2.15 5.98 -26.89
CA LYS A 165 -2.55 4.67 -27.41
C LYS A 165 -3.60 4.07 -26.47
N GLN A 166 -4.59 3.38 -27.04
CA GLN A 166 -5.47 2.54 -26.23
C GLN A 166 -4.64 1.51 -25.47
N SER A 167 -4.80 1.44 -24.15
CA SER A 167 -4.24 0.33 -23.38
C SER A 167 -4.98 -0.94 -23.78
N TYR A 168 -4.25 -2.04 -23.94
CA TYR A 168 -4.84 -3.36 -24.16
C TYR A 168 -5.48 -3.82 -22.84
N SER A 169 -6.69 -3.33 -22.56
CA SER A 169 -7.52 -3.76 -21.42
C SER A 169 -8.70 -4.65 -21.84
N ASN A 170 -8.92 -4.86 -23.15
CA ASN A 170 -10.12 -5.52 -23.67
C ASN A 170 -9.85 -6.55 -24.79
N VAL A 171 -8.78 -7.35 -24.69
CA VAL A 171 -8.61 -8.49 -25.61
C VAL A 171 -9.00 -9.78 -24.91
N SER A 172 -10.02 -10.45 -25.45
CA SER A 172 -10.49 -11.75 -25.01
C SER A 172 -9.40 -12.80 -25.25
N PRO A 173 -9.07 -13.66 -24.27
CA PRO A 173 -7.97 -14.58 -24.39
C PRO A 173 -8.40 -15.80 -25.21
N ASP A 174 -8.02 -15.84 -26.48
CA ASP A 174 -7.57 -17.10 -27.09
C ASP A 174 -6.04 -17.04 -27.08
N GLN A 175 -5.40 -17.91 -26.29
CA GLN A 175 -4.04 -17.66 -25.75
C GLN A 175 -2.94 -17.67 -26.81
N ASP A 176 -3.10 -18.43 -27.89
CA ASP A 176 -2.06 -18.62 -28.90
C ASP A 176 -2.08 -17.52 -29.97
N GLU A 177 -3.27 -17.14 -30.48
CA GLU A 177 -3.40 -16.01 -31.43
C GLU A 177 -3.08 -14.67 -30.75
N PHE A 178 -3.35 -14.55 -29.45
CA PHE A 178 -3.04 -13.34 -28.69
C PHE A 178 -1.53 -13.08 -28.58
N ALA A 179 -0.73 -14.11 -28.25
CA ALA A 179 0.72 -13.95 -28.07
C ALA A 179 1.41 -13.57 -29.39
N GLU A 180 1.07 -14.23 -30.50
CA GLU A 180 1.63 -13.91 -31.82
C GLU A 180 1.27 -12.49 -32.28
N GLN A 181 0.01 -12.07 -32.08
CA GLN A 181 -0.43 -10.71 -32.42
C GLN A 181 0.27 -9.67 -31.54
N TYR A 182 0.41 -9.93 -30.24
CA TYR A 182 1.08 -9.03 -29.32
C TYR A 182 2.58 -8.88 -29.63
N ILE A 183 3.26 -9.99 -29.95
CA ILE A 183 4.66 -9.98 -30.41
C ILE A 183 4.79 -9.13 -31.68
N SER A 184 3.94 -9.36 -32.68
CA SER A 184 3.96 -8.60 -33.94
C SER A 184 3.76 -7.10 -33.70
N ASP A 185 2.88 -6.74 -32.75
CA ASP A 185 2.65 -5.35 -32.38
C ASP A 185 3.81 -4.72 -31.61
N ILE A 186 4.49 -5.46 -30.72
CA ILE A 186 5.74 -4.99 -30.08
C ILE A 186 6.81 -4.77 -31.15
N GLU A 187 7.04 -5.73 -32.03
CA GLU A 187 8.06 -5.63 -33.08
C GLU A 187 7.80 -4.45 -34.01
N ARG A 188 6.54 -4.23 -34.40
CA ARG A 188 6.13 -3.06 -35.18
C ARG A 188 6.39 -1.76 -34.43
N ARG A 189 6.11 -1.71 -33.12
CA ARG A 189 6.37 -0.51 -32.30
C ARG A 189 7.85 -0.27 -32.08
N ALA A 190 8.65 -1.31 -31.87
CA ALA A 190 10.11 -1.24 -31.79
C ALA A 190 10.72 -0.71 -33.09
N GLN A 191 10.16 -1.05 -34.26
CA GLN A 191 10.58 -0.46 -35.53
C GLN A 191 10.29 1.04 -35.63
N LEU A 192 9.13 1.48 -35.12
CA LEU A 192 8.73 2.89 -35.13
C LEU A 192 9.45 3.71 -34.06
N ASN A 193 9.81 3.08 -32.94
CA ASN A 193 10.43 3.72 -31.79
C ASN A 193 11.30 2.71 -31.01
N PRO A 194 12.55 2.49 -31.45
CA PRO A 194 13.45 1.53 -30.81
C PRO A 194 13.76 1.85 -29.36
N GLN A 195 13.70 3.14 -28.99
CA GLN A 195 13.97 3.63 -27.64
C GLN A 195 12.89 3.26 -26.61
N MET A 196 11.85 2.52 -27.00
CA MET A 196 10.79 2.02 -26.11
C MET A 196 10.70 0.50 -26.08
N GLU A 197 11.57 -0.21 -26.82
CA GLU A 197 11.46 -1.65 -27.02
C GLU A 197 11.53 -2.43 -25.70
N ALA A 198 12.49 -2.12 -24.81
CA ALA A 198 12.60 -2.82 -23.53
C ALA A 198 11.35 -2.63 -22.65
N MET A 199 10.74 -1.45 -22.71
CA MET A 199 9.52 -1.16 -21.94
C MET A 199 8.34 -2.00 -22.43
N ASP A 200 8.17 -2.10 -23.75
CA ASP A 200 7.13 -2.93 -24.35
C ASP A 200 7.33 -4.41 -24.02
N TRP A 201 8.58 -4.91 -24.04
CA TRP A 201 8.90 -6.27 -23.64
C TRP A 201 8.73 -6.52 -22.14
N PHE A 202 9.02 -5.54 -21.28
CA PHE A 202 8.77 -5.66 -19.85
C PHE A 202 7.26 -5.68 -19.55
N GLY A 203 6.47 -4.85 -20.24
CA GLY A 203 5.01 -4.91 -20.23
C GLY A 203 4.46 -6.27 -20.67
N ALA A 204 5.05 -6.85 -21.73
CA ALA A 204 4.72 -8.18 -22.21
C ALA A 204 5.00 -9.27 -21.17
N PHE A 205 6.12 -9.16 -20.44
CA PHE A 205 6.47 -10.07 -19.36
C PHE A 205 5.46 -10.02 -18.20
N PHE A 206 5.00 -8.82 -17.79
CA PHE A 206 3.92 -8.73 -16.79
C PHE A 206 2.66 -9.46 -17.23
N LEU A 207 2.26 -9.22 -18.48
CA LEU A 207 1.07 -9.81 -19.04
C LEU A 207 1.19 -11.34 -19.15
N SER A 208 2.34 -11.84 -19.60
CA SER A 208 2.58 -13.29 -19.68
C SER A 208 2.54 -13.95 -18.30
N VAL A 209 3.09 -13.30 -17.27
CA VAL A 209 3.03 -13.79 -15.89
C VAL A 209 1.57 -13.89 -15.43
N MET A 210 0.75 -12.84 -15.66
CA MET A 210 -0.68 -12.89 -15.32
C MET A 210 -1.44 -13.98 -16.07
N LEU A 211 -1.12 -14.19 -17.35
CA LEU A 211 -1.75 -15.21 -18.20
C LEU A 211 -1.20 -16.62 -17.97
N ASN A 212 -0.17 -16.77 -17.12
CA ASN A 212 0.53 -18.03 -16.86
C ASN A 212 1.07 -18.68 -18.14
N ASN A 213 1.61 -17.86 -19.05
CA ASN A 213 2.25 -18.29 -20.30
C ASN A 213 3.77 -18.20 -20.15
N ASP A 214 4.38 -19.28 -19.68
CA ASP A 214 5.81 -19.35 -19.36
C ASP A 214 6.70 -19.15 -20.60
N GLU A 215 6.29 -19.64 -21.77
CA GLU A 215 7.07 -19.51 -23.00
C GLU A 215 7.11 -18.07 -23.49
N PHE A 216 5.95 -17.41 -23.53
CA PHE A 216 5.87 -15.98 -23.87
C PHE A 216 6.62 -15.13 -22.84
N GLY A 217 6.52 -15.46 -21.56
CA GLY A 217 7.22 -14.76 -20.50
C GLY A 217 8.73 -14.90 -20.57
N ALA A 218 9.24 -16.10 -20.87
CA ALA A 218 10.67 -16.31 -21.06
C ALA A 218 11.21 -15.51 -22.26
N LEU A 219 10.48 -15.49 -23.38
CA LEU A 219 10.84 -14.67 -24.55
C LEU A 219 10.83 -13.18 -24.22
N ALA A 220 9.77 -12.69 -23.58
CA ALA A 220 9.64 -11.29 -23.22
C ALA A 220 10.76 -10.83 -22.28
N LEU A 221 11.11 -11.65 -21.29
CA LEU A 221 12.19 -11.36 -20.37
C LEU A 221 13.57 -11.40 -21.05
N ASP A 222 13.82 -12.36 -21.95
CA ASP A 222 15.06 -12.42 -22.74
C ASP A 222 15.23 -11.17 -23.61
N LYS A 223 14.16 -10.74 -24.28
CA LYS A 223 14.15 -9.51 -25.09
C LYS A 223 14.39 -8.27 -24.25
N PHE A 224 13.73 -8.16 -23.08
CA PHE A 224 13.98 -7.09 -22.12
C PHE A 224 15.45 -7.06 -21.68
N ASN A 225 16.02 -8.23 -21.37
CA ASN A 225 17.42 -8.40 -20.95
C ASN A 225 18.44 -8.10 -22.05
N GLY A 226 18.01 -7.95 -23.30
CA GLY A 226 18.85 -7.46 -24.40
C GLY A 226 19.25 -5.98 -24.31
N SER A 227 18.63 -5.21 -23.41
CA SER A 227 18.93 -3.78 -23.19
C SER A 227 20.01 -3.54 -22.13
N SER A 228 20.58 -2.32 -22.09
CA SER A 228 21.56 -1.93 -21.06
C SER A 228 20.97 -2.07 -19.65
N TYR A 229 21.83 -2.32 -18.66
CA TYR A 229 21.39 -2.47 -17.26
C TYR A 229 20.70 -1.19 -16.75
N GLU A 230 21.25 -0.04 -17.12
CA GLU A 230 20.79 1.30 -16.77
C GLU A 230 19.38 1.57 -17.30
N TYR A 231 19.14 1.22 -18.57
CA TYR A 231 17.81 1.32 -19.17
C TYR A 231 16.83 0.37 -18.50
N ARG A 232 17.19 -0.90 -18.31
CA ARG A 232 16.33 -1.90 -17.63
C ARG A 232 15.95 -1.45 -16.22
N LYS A 233 16.91 -0.95 -15.44
CA LYS A 233 16.68 -0.40 -14.10
C LYS A 233 15.70 0.75 -14.12
N MET A 234 15.86 1.70 -15.05
CA MET A 234 14.95 2.82 -15.24
C MET A 234 13.52 2.35 -15.53
N VAL A 235 13.37 1.36 -16.41
CA VAL A 235 12.06 0.77 -16.79
C VAL A 235 11.38 0.07 -15.61
N VAL A 236 12.13 -0.72 -14.84
CA VAL A 236 11.60 -1.43 -13.65
C VAL A 236 11.12 -0.42 -12.61
N TYR A 237 11.91 0.63 -12.37
CA TYR A 237 11.58 1.63 -11.35
C TYR A 237 10.35 2.46 -11.72
N ALA A 238 10.22 2.84 -12.99
CA ALA A 238 9.00 3.48 -13.51
C ALA A 238 7.75 2.61 -13.33
N SER A 239 7.95 1.29 -13.31
CA SER A 239 6.87 0.30 -13.27
C SER A 239 6.49 -0.16 -11.87
N PHE A 240 7.14 0.28 -10.77
CA PHE A 240 6.83 -0.22 -9.42
C PHE A 240 5.38 0.00 -8.98
N HIS A 241 4.75 1.11 -9.40
CA HIS A 241 3.33 1.34 -9.13
C HIS A 241 2.44 0.28 -9.79
N LYS A 242 2.75 -0.11 -11.04
CA LYS A 242 2.08 -1.21 -11.75
C LYS A 242 2.38 -2.54 -11.10
N ILE A 243 3.65 -2.81 -10.76
CA ILE A 243 4.05 -4.03 -10.05
C ILE A 243 3.22 -4.17 -8.77
N ARG A 244 3.10 -3.10 -7.96
CA ARG A 244 2.28 -3.09 -6.74
C ARG A 244 0.85 -3.54 -7.02
N GLU A 245 0.18 -2.92 -8.00
CA GLU A 245 -1.20 -3.28 -8.37
C GLU A 245 -1.32 -4.74 -8.79
N PHE A 246 -0.27 -5.27 -9.45
CA PHE A 246 -0.25 -6.66 -9.88
C PHE A 246 0.04 -7.65 -8.74
N LEU A 247 0.83 -7.31 -7.73
CA LEU A 247 1.19 -8.25 -6.65
C LEU A 247 -0.03 -8.86 -5.95
N GLY A 248 -1.14 -8.12 -5.86
CA GLY A 248 -2.38 -8.63 -5.27
C GLY A 248 -3.08 -9.69 -6.12
N ILE A 249 -2.86 -9.72 -7.43
CA ILE A 249 -3.58 -10.64 -8.34
C ILE A 249 -2.78 -11.89 -8.72
N LEU A 250 -1.52 -12.00 -8.28
CA LEU A 250 -0.63 -13.12 -8.63
C LEU A 250 -0.78 -14.27 -7.63
N ASN A 251 -0.84 -15.50 -8.15
CA ASN A 251 -0.59 -16.68 -7.34
C ASN A 251 0.91 -16.77 -6.95
N GLN A 252 1.26 -17.69 -6.06
CA GLN A 252 2.60 -17.85 -5.53
C GLN A 252 3.66 -18.09 -6.62
N GLN A 253 3.36 -18.92 -7.63
CA GLN A 253 4.31 -19.18 -8.73
C GLN A 253 4.53 -17.90 -9.56
N GLN A 254 3.44 -17.24 -9.96
CA GLN A 254 3.49 -15.99 -10.72
C GLN A 254 4.23 -14.89 -9.96
N LEU A 255 3.99 -14.81 -8.65
CA LEU A 255 4.67 -13.90 -7.75
C LEU A 255 6.17 -14.18 -7.69
N HIS A 256 6.60 -15.44 -7.55
CA HIS A 256 8.02 -15.79 -7.57
C HIS A 256 8.67 -15.43 -8.91
N THR A 257 8.04 -15.79 -10.03
CA THR A 257 8.54 -15.41 -11.37
C THR A 257 8.69 -13.90 -11.49
N MET A 258 7.72 -13.13 -11.01
CA MET A 258 7.77 -11.67 -11.01
C MET A 258 8.93 -11.13 -10.16
N LEU A 259 9.02 -11.60 -8.91
CA LEU A 259 10.02 -11.13 -7.95
C LEU A 259 11.44 -11.50 -8.37
N ASP A 260 11.64 -12.66 -8.97
CA ASP A 260 12.94 -13.11 -9.47
C ASP A 260 13.40 -12.26 -10.67
N ALA A 261 12.48 -11.88 -11.56
CA ALA A 261 12.78 -11.04 -12.71
C ALA A 261 13.20 -9.60 -12.34
N ILE A 262 12.75 -9.10 -11.19
CA ILE A 262 13.07 -7.74 -10.73
C ILE A 262 14.09 -7.69 -9.61
N ASP A 263 14.59 -8.85 -9.14
CA ASP A 263 15.39 -8.95 -7.92
C ASP A 263 16.68 -8.13 -7.98
N GLU A 264 17.35 -8.14 -9.14
CA GLU A 264 18.59 -7.41 -9.37
C GLU A 264 18.44 -5.88 -9.29
N PHE A 265 17.20 -5.38 -9.31
CA PHE A 265 16.88 -3.96 -9.23
C PHE A 265 16.38 -3.55 -7.85
N LEU A 266 16.01 -4.51 -6.99
CA LEU A 266 15.60 -4.21 -5.62
C LEU A 266 16.84 -3.83 -4.80
N PRO A 267 16.89 -2.62 -4.21
CA PRO A 267 18.03 -2.21 -3.40
C PRO A 267 17.93 -2.88 -2.03
N PHE A 268 18.45 -4.10 -1.93
CA PHE A 268 18.73 -4.77 -0.68
C PHE A 268 20.10 -4.31 -0.17
N GLU A 269 20.12 -3.44 0.85
CA GLU A 269 21.34 -3.25 1.63
C GLU A 269 21.51 -4.45 2.57
N SER A 270 22.74 -4.98 2.64
CA SER A 270 23.10 -6.16 3.44
C SER A 270 22.86 -6.01 4.95
N ASP A 271 22.53 -4.81 5.42
CA ASP A 271 22.43 -4.46 6.83
C ASP A 271 21.00 -4.64 7.39
N ASP A 272 20.01 -4.95 6.55
CA ASP A 272 18.67 -5.43 6.96
C ASP A 272 18.69 -6.91 7.45
N ALA A 273 19.74 -7.29 8.19
CA ALA A 273 19.93 -8.64 8.71
C ALA A 273 18.80 -9.10 9.65
N VAL A 274 18.00 -8.17 10.19
CA VAL A 274 16.79 -8.48 10.97
C VAL A 274 15.66 -9.03 10.09
N PHE A 275 15.56 -8.61 8.82
CA PHE A 275 14.61 -9.18 7.86
C PHE A 275 14.99 -10.58 7.41
N VAL A 276 16.29 -10.87 7.35
CA VAL A 276 16.82 -12.13 6.81
C VAL A 276 16.55 -13.32 7.73
N HIS A 277 16.27 -13.09 9.02
CA HIS A 277 16.20 -14.19 10.00
C HIS A 277 14.86 -14.47 10.68
N GLY A 278 13.75 -13.86 10.26
CA GLY A 278 12.43 -14.15 10.83
C GLY A 278 11.28 -14.26 9.85
N LEU A 279 11.40 -13.67 8.65
CA LEU A 279 10.34 -13.58 7.65
C LEU A 279 10.91 -13.93 6.27
N ASN A 280 10.20 -14.76 5.51
CA ASN A 280 10.64 -15.28 4.21
C ASN A 280 11.10 -14.14 3.28
N GLN A 281 12.20 -14.31 2.52
CA GLN A 281 12.78 -13.29 1.62
C GLN A 281 11.73 -12.65 0.68
N THR A 282 10.72 -13.41 0.29
CA THR A 282 9.55 -12.96 -0.47
C THR A 282 8.77 -11.83 0.21
N TYR A 283 8.62 -11.84 1.53
CA TYR A 283 7.89 -10.81 2.29
C TYR A 283 8.66 -9.48 2.31
N ALA A 284 9.97 -9.54 2.53
CA ALA A 284 10.83 -8.36 2.45
C ALA A 284 10.76 -7.71 1.05
N LYS A 285 10.76 -8.53 0.00
CA LYS A 285 10.62 -8.07 -1.40
C LYS A 285 9.29 -7.36 -1.65
N ILE A 286 8.15 -7.95 -1.27
CA ILE A 286 6.82 -7.33 -1.46
C ILE A 286 6.72 -6.03 -0.67
N ALA A 287 7.16 -6.01 0.60
CA ALA A 287 7.16 -4.80 1.41
C ALA A 287 7.94 -3.68 0.73
N LYS A 288 9.16 -4.00 0.26
CA LYS A 288 10.03 -3.05 -0.43
C LYS A 288 9.40 -2.50 -1.70
N ILE A 289 8.75 -3.33 -2.52
CA ILE A 289 8.02 -2.87 -3.71
C ILE A 289 6.89 -1.92 -3.33
N TYR A 290 6.14 -2.24 -2.28
CA TYR A 290 5.11 -1.35 -1.74
C TYR A 290 5.68 0.02 -1.40
N LYS A 291 6.78 0.06 -0.64
CA LYS A 291 7.48 1.32 -0.32
C LYS A 291 7.99 2.05 -1.56
N LEU A 292 8.63 1.36 -2.50
CA LEU A 292 9.13 1.97 -3.74
C LEU A 292 7.99 2.52 -4.63
N SER A 293 6.77 2.03 -4.45
CA SER A 293 5.59 2.50 -5.17
C SER A 293 4.84 3.67 -4.51
N THR A 294 5.04 3.90 -3.20
CA THR A 294 4.35 4.94 -2.42
C THR A 294 5.27 6.09 -2.02
N SER A 295 6.55 5.80 -1.79
CA SER A 295 7.51 6.77 -1.27
C SER A 295 8.13 7.62 -2.38
N ARG A 296 8.30 8.91 -2.07
CA ARG A 296 9.23 9.82 -2.76
C ARG A 296 10.70 9.42 -2.55
N GLU A 297 10.98 8.36 -1.78
CA GLU A 297 12.34 7.88 -1.45
C GLU A 297 13.03 7.08 -2.57
N LEU A 298 12.39 6.93 -3.75
CA LEU A 298 13.11 6.60 -4.99
C LEU A 298 14.33 7.52 -5.19
N ALA A 299 14.28 8.74 -4.66
CA ALA A 299 15.35 9.73 -4.67
C ALA A 299 16.59 9.38 -3.81
N VAL A 300 16.48 8.57 -2.75
CA VAL A 300 17.58 8.37 -1.77
C VAL A 300 18.32 7.05 -1.97
N VAL A 301 17.63 5.99 -2.39
CA VAL A 301 18.21 4.63 -2.33
C VAL A 301 19.09 4.29 -3.53
N THR A 302 18.93 4.95 -4.67
CA THR A 302 19.89 4.86 -5.77
C THR A 302 19.80 6.11 -6.63
N ALA A 303 20.67 7.09 -6.44
CA ALA A 303 21.01 7.98 -7.55
C ALA A 303 21.73 7.09 -8.57
N PRO A 304 21.13 6.76 -9.73
CA PRO A 304 21.86 5.98 -10.71
C PRO A 304 22.99 6.86 -11.22
N GLU A 305 24.09 6.27 -11.69
CA GLU A 305 25.10 6.99 -12.45
C GLU A 305 24.54 7.37 -13.84
N PHE A 306 23.34 7.94 -13.91
CA PHE A 306 22.85 8.57 -15.12
C PHE A 306 23.70 9.81 -15.33
N SER A 307 24.71 9.71 -16.18
CA SER A 307 25.46 10.88 -16.64
C SER A 307 24.48 11.83 -17.31
N MET A 308 24.31 13.02 -16.74
CA MET A 308 23.49 14.06 -17.36
C MET A 308 24.05 14.38 -18.74
N ASP A 309 23.19 14.30 -19.75
CA ASP A 309 23.53 14.77 -21.09
C ASP A 309 23.55 16.30 -21.09
N THR A 310 24.72 16.88 -21.35
CA THR A 310 24.92 18.33 -21.31
C THR A 310 24.10 19.09 -22.34
N THR A 311 23.72 18.45 -23.45
CA THR A 311 22.92 19.07 -24.52
C THR A 311 21.47 19.19 -24.06
N VAL A 312 20.90 18.09 -23.57
CA VAL A 312 19.52 18.07 -23.06
C VAL A 312 19.41 18.92 -21.80
N GLU A 313 20.40 18.90 -20.91
CA GLU A 313 20.45 19.75 -19.73
C GLU A 313 20.35 21.24 -20.10
N GLN A 314 21.09 21.67 -21.14
CA GLN A 314 21.08 23.05 -21.59
C GLN A 314 19.69 23.49 -22.10
N LEU A 315 18.92 22.59 -22.71
CA LEU A 315 17.54 22.88 -23.15
C LEU A 315 16.61 23.13 -21.94
N PHE A 316 16.77 22.39 -20.85
CA PHE A 316 16.02 22.64 -19.61
C PHE A 316 16.48 23.91 -18.88
N VAL A 317 17.77 24.26 -18.96
CA VAL A 317 18.27 25.55 -18.46
C VAL A 317 17.62 26.71 -19.22
N GLU A 318 17.51 26.61 -20.53
CA GLU A 318 16.84 27.61 -21.37
C GLU A 318 15.35 27.72 -21.01
N LEU A 319 14.66 26.58 -20.83
CA LEU A 319 13.27 26.54 -20.37
C LEU A 319 13.07 27.30 -19.05
N GLU A 320 13.96 27.13 -18.07
CA GLU A 320 13.89 27.84 -16.78
C GLU A 320 14.12 29.35 -16.92
N GLN A 321 14.99 29.77 -17.84
CA GLN A 321 15.22 31.19 -18.12
C GLN A 321 13.98 31.85 -18.72
N GLU A 322 13.29 31.12 -19.61
CA GLU A 322 12.03 31.57 -20.20
C GLU A 322 10.86 31.50 -19.21
N ASN A 323 10.94 30.61 -18.21
CA ASN A 323 9.89 30.38 -17.21
C ASN A 323 10.43 30.53 -15.77
N PRO A 324 10.69 31.76 -15.28
CA PRO A 324 11.33 31.98 -13.98
C PRO A 324 10.59 31.38 -12.77
N ASP A 325 9.27 31.20 -12.87
CA ASP A 325 8.46 30.57 -11.83
C ASP A 325 8.77 29.07 -11.66
N LEU A 326 9.34 28.41 -12.67
CA LEU A 326 9.66 26.98 -12.65
C LEU A 326 10.72 26.64 -11.60
N ALA A 327 11.67 27.56 -11.37
CA ALA A 327 12.72 27.42 -10.37
C ALA A 327 12.27 27.83 -8.95
N LYS A 328 11.10 28.44 -8.79
CA LYS A 328 10.61 28.89 -7.47
C LYS A 328 10.07 27.71 -6.66
N GLN A 329 10.44 27.68 -5.38
CA GLN A 329 9.74 26.92 -4.35
C GLN A 329 8.92 27.91 -3.51
N PRO A 330 7.60 27.97 -3.70
CA PRO A 330 6.78 28.96 -3.01
C PRO A 330 6.71 28.66 -1.52
N SER A 331 6.74 29.69 -0.68
CA SER A 331 6.49 29.51 0.76
C SER A 331 5.03 29.14 1.03
N VAL A 332 4.74 28.63 2.25
CA VAL A 332 3.35 28.41 2.69
C VAL A 332 2.53 29.66 2.48
N GLU A 333 3.01 30.82 2.96
CA GLU A 333 2.31 32.09 2.84
C GLU A 333 2.07 32.51 1.38
N GLU A 334 3.06 32.33 0.50
CA GLU A 334 2.90 32.66 -0.91
C GLU A 334 1.78 31.82 -1.56
N LEU A 335 1.71 30.52 -1.25
CA LEU A 335 0.64 29.66 -1.76
C LEU A 335 -0.74 30.05 -1.23
N CYS A 336 -0.85 30.43 0.04
CA CYS A 336 -2.12 30.86 0.62
C CYS A 336 -2.60 32.16 0.02
N VAL A 337 -1.70 33.12 -0.15
CA VAL A 337 -2.01 34.40 -0.79
C VAL A 337 -2.45 34.19 -2.23
N LEU A 338 -1.77 33.30 -2.97
CA LEU A 338 -2.16 32.94 -4.33
C LEU A 338 -3.50 32.21 -4.42
N ALA A 339 -3.87 31.45 -3.39
CA ALA A 339 -5.16 30.77 -3.29
C ALA A 339 -6.28 31.61 -2.63
N ASP A 340 -6.02 32.89 -2.33
CA ASP A 340 -6.93 33.76 -1.59
C ASP A 340 -7.41 33.15 -0.26
N GLN A 341 -6.52 32.42 0.43
CA GLN A 341 -6.79 31.78 1.72
C GLN A 341 -6.14 32.53 2.88
N PRO A 342 -6.84 32.65 4.03
CA PRO A 342 -6.25 33.23 5.23
C PRO A 342 -5.14 32.34 5.78
N VAL A 343 -4.00 32.93 6.09
CA VAL A 343 -2.97 32.28 6.91
C VAL A 343 -3.46 32.32 8.36
N SER A 344 -3.58 31.16 8.99
CA SER A 344 -4.07 31.03 10.37
C SER A 344 -2.97 31.36 11.38
N ASP A 345 -3.40 31.89 12.53
CA ASP A 345 -2.56 32.20 13.68
C ASP A 345 -2.16 30.94 14.49
N VAL A 346 -2.87 29.81 14.30
CA VAL A 346 -2.51 28.53 14.92
C VAL A 346 -1.42 27.85 14.12
N ALA A 347 -0.32 27.48 14.77
CA ALA A 347 0.81 26.89 14.10
C ALA A 347 0.68 25.37 13.93
N ILE A 348 1.26 24.78 12.88
CA ILE A 348 1.34 23.34 12.67
C ILE A 348 2.68 22.82 13.15
N LYS A 349 2.67 21.67 13.82
CA LYS A 349 3.82 20.81 14.03
C LYS A 349 3.67 19.57 13.19
N LYS A 350 4.60 19.39 12.26
CA LYS A 350 4.70 18.16 11.48
C LYS A 350 5.50 17.14 12.27
N VAL A 351 4.94 15.95 12.43
CA VAL A 351 5.54 14.90 13.26
C VAL A 351 5.61 13.58 12.52
N ASN A 352 6.76 12.91 12.59
CA ASN A 352 6.97 11.57 12.02
C ASN A 352 6.98 10.50 13.11
N ALA A 353 7.12 9.21 12.74
CA ALA A 353 7.07 8.09 13.68
C ALA A 353 8.11 8.22 14.81
N SER A 354 9.33 8.66 14.48
CA SER A 354 10.43 8.82 15.44
C SER A 354 10.20 9.94 16.48
N GLN A 355 9.32 10.88 16.18
CA GLN A 355 8.98 12.03 17.01
C GLN A 355 7.73 11.80 17.86
N ILE A 356 7.06 10.67 17.67
CA ILE A 356 5.86 10.32 18.42
C ILE A 356 6.24 9.46 19.61
N GLY A 357 6.14 10.05 20.81
CA GLY A 357 6.25 9.30 22.05
C GLY A 357 5.08 8.30 22.23
N GLU A 358 5.22 7.42 23.22
CA GLU A 358 4.11 6.56 23.66
C GLU A 358 2.90 7.39 24.11
N GLY A 359 1.67 6.94 23.85
CA GLY A 359 0.47 7.63 24.31
C GLY A 359 -0.56 7.95 23.24
N LEU A 360 -1.29 9.05 23.46
CA LEU A 360 -2.42 9.48 22.63
C LEU A 360 -2.01 9.76 21.17
N TRP A 361 -0.85 10.39 20.98
CA TRP A 361 -0.36 10.76 19.65
C TRP A 361 0.12 9.54 18.86
N GLN A 362 0.60 8.48 19.53
CA GLN A 362 0.90 7.21 18.91
C GLN A 362 -0.36 6.54 18.35
N GLN A 363 -1.46 6.58 19.10
CA GLN A 363 -2.74 6.07 18.61
C GLN A 363 -3.24 6.86 17.41
N ALA A 364 -3.25 8.19 17.51
CA ALA A 364 -3.68 9.06 16.42
C ALA A 364 -2.82 8.85 15.15
N TYR A 365 -1.50 8.72 15.32
CA TYR A 365 -0.59 8.35 14.22
C TYR A 365 -0.90 6.97 13.64
N GLN A 366 -1.07 5.93 14.47
CA GLN A 366 -1.44 4.60 13.99
C GLN A 366 -2.78 4.61 13.26
N GLN A 367 -3.74 5.42 13.69
CA GLN A 367 -5.02 5.53 12.99
C GLN A 367 -4.89 6.22 11.63
N GLU A 368 -4.10 7.29 11.54
CA GLU A 368 -3.91 8.05 10.29
C GLU A 368 -2.97 7.33 9.31
N CYS A 369 -1.92 6.66 9.80
CA CYS A 369 -0.80 6.15 8.99
C CYS A 369 -0.80 4.63 8.77
N ARG A 370 -1.54 3.82 9.55
CA ARG A 370 -1.50 2.33 9.44
C ARG A 370 -2.27 1.75 8.26
N VAL A 371 -2.97 2.56 7.46
CA VAL A 371 -3.68 2.07 6.25
C VAL A 371 -2.72 1.28 5.35
N PHE A 372 -1.50 1.77 5.16
CA PHE A 372 -0.47 1.11 4.33
C PHE A 372 -0.01 -0.24 4.89
N ALA A 373 0.09 -0.37 6.22
CA ALA A 373 0.49 -1.61 6.87
C ALA A 373 -0.59 -2.70 6.75
N ASP A 374 -1.87 -2.33 6.90
CA ASP A 374 -2.98 -3.26 6.74
C ASP A 374 -3.06 -3.81 5.29
N GLU A 375 -2.87 -2.95 4.28
CA GLU A 375 -2.83 -3.37 2.87
C GLU A 375 -1.67 -4.34 2.60
N THR A 376 -0.46 -3.99 3.06
CA THR A 376 0.75 -4.79 2.89
C THR A 376 0.58 -6.18 3.52
N ASN A 377 0.06 -6.26 4.76
CA ASN A 377 -0.19 -7.51 5.46
C ASN A 377 -1.27 -8.36 4.78
N MET A 378 -2.29 -7.73 4.18
CA MET A 378 -3.32 -8.44 3.42
C MET A 378 -2.73 -9.19 2.23
N LEU A 379 -1.78 -8.57 1.53
CA LEU A 379 -1.17 -9.17 0.33
C LEU A 379 -0.19 -10.28 0.69
N PHE A 380 0.53 -10.12 1.81
CA PHE A 380 1.33 -11.19 2.39
C PHE A 380 0.45 -12.39 2.73
N ALA A 381 -0.68 -12.15 3.37
CA ALA A 381 -1.66 -13.18 3.69
C ALA A 381 -2.23 -13.85 2.44
N ALA A 382 -2.60 -13.09 1.40
CA ALA A 382 -3.08 -13.63 0.13
C ALA A 382 -2.02 -14.51 -0.56
N SER A 383 -0.78 -14.03 -0.63
CA SER A 383 0.37 -14.77 -1.16
C SER A 383 0.61 -16.07 -0.40
N TYR A 384 0.60 -16.02 0.94
CA TYR A 384 0.76 -17.19 1.80
C TYR A 384 -0.35 -18.23 1.60
N LEU A 385 -1.60 -17.77 1.47
CA LEU A 385 -2.72 -18.64 1.15
C LEU A 385 -2.70 -19.14 -0.30
N ASN A 386 -1.89 -18.53 -1.17
CA ASN A 386 -1.85 -18.76 -2.61
C ASN A 386 -3.18 -18.39 -3.28
N ILE A 387 -3.71 -17.23 -2.92
CA ILE A 387 -4.96 -16.67 -3.47
C ILE A 387 -4.60 -15.67 -4.57
N SER A 388 -5.22 -15.83 -5.74
CA SER A 388 -5.17 -14.86 -6.85
C SER A 388 -6.45 -14.02 -6.85
N ILE A 389 -6.34 -12.68 -6.86
CA ILE A 389 -7.51 -11.79 -7.00
C ILE A 389 -8.24 -12.00 -8.34
N THR A 390 -7.55 -12.44 -9.39
CA THR A 390 -8.20 -12.79 -10.66
C THR A 390 -9.11 -14.02 -10.48
N ASP A 391 -8.66 -15.00 -9.70
CA ASP A 391 -9.46 -16.19 -9.37
C ASP A 391 -10.62 -15.84 -8.45
N ILE A 392 -10.41 -14.94 -7.48
CA ILE A 392 -11.44 -14.41 -6.59
C ILE A 392 -12.66 -13.89 -7.38
N SER A 393 -12.43 -12.98 -8.33
CA SER A 393 -13.52 -12.31 -9.06
C SER A 393 -14.29 -13.24 -10.01
N ARG A 394 -13.68 -14.35 -10.42
CA ARG A 394 -14.25 -15.31 -11.38
C ARG A 394 -14.78 -16.58 -10.74
N ARG A 395 -14.59 -16.76 -9.42
CA ARG A 395 -14.99 -17.97 -8.73
C ARG A 395 -16.51 -18.04 -8.59
N GLU A 396 -17.13 -18.91 -9.37
CA GLU A 396 -18.58 -19.17 -9.32
C GLU A 396 -18.94 -20.42 -8.50
N THR A 397 -17.96 -21.04 -7.83
CA THR A 397 -18.16 -22.29 -7.08
C THR A 397 -17.53 -22.22 -5.68
N LEU A 398 -18.11 -22.99 -4.76
CA LEU A 398 -17.60 -23.13 -3.40
C LEU A 398 -16.22 -23.81 -3.37
N LEU A 399 -15.55 -23.73 -2.21
CA LEU A 399 -14.32 -24.47 -1.98
C LEU A 399 -14.60 -25.97 -1.95
N SER A 400 -13.79 -26.77 -2.62
CA SER A 400 -13.78 -28.22 -2.42
C SER A 400 -13.28 -28.57 -1.02
N ALA A 401 -13.63 -29.76 -0.53
CA ALA A 401 -13.15 -30.23 0.78
C ALA A 401 -11.61 -30.25 0.89
N SER A 402 -10.91 -30.56 -0.22
CA SER A 402 -9.45 -30.50 -0.28
C SER A 402 -8.92 -29.07 -0.17
N GLU A 403 -9.57 -28.08 -0.79
CA GLU A 403 -9.19 -26.68 -0.67
C GLU A 403 -9.43 -26.17 0.75
N ILE A 404 -10.59 -26.48 1.34
CA ILE A 404 -10.91 -26.13 2.74
C ILE A 404 -9.83 -26.67 3.68
N ALA A 405 -9.49 -27.96 3.56
CA ALA A 405 -8.46 -28.58 4.38
C ALA A 405 -7.09 -27.90 4.20
N SER A 406 -6.75 -27.53 2.96
CA SER A 406 -5.51 -26.80 2.63
C SER A 406 -5.48 -25.41 3.27
N TYR A 407 -6.51 -24.59 3.06
CA TYR A 407 -6.58 -23.23 3.63
C TYR A 407 -6.60 -23.26 5.14
N LYS A 408 -7.34 -24.19 5.74
CA LYS A 408 -7.36 -24.38 7.19
C LYS A 408 -5.97 -24.66 7.75
N ALA A 409 -5.25 -25.62 7.17
CA ALA A 409 -3.91 -25.95 7.59
C ALA A 409 -2.96 -24.76 7.46
N LYS A 410 -3.03 -24.02 6.33
CA LYS A 410 -2.22 -22.81 6.12
C LYS A 410 -2.52 -21.75 7.18
N ILE A 411 -3.79 -21.37 7.36
CA ILE A 411 -4.17 -20.34 8.33
C ILE A 411 -3.78 -20.75 9.76
N GLU A 412 -3.91 -22.03 10.10
CA GLU A 412 -3.48 -22.54 11.41
C GLU A 412 -1.98 -22.42 11.62
N SER A 413 -1.17 -22.60 10.57
CA SER A 413 0.29 -22.47 10.57
C SER A 413 0.83 -21.06 10.30
N ALA A 414 -0.04 -20.08 10.02
CA ALA A 414 0.38 -18.71 9.76
C ALA A 414 0.98 -18.06 11.05
N PRO A 415 2.00 -17.20 10.92
CA PRO A 415 2.49 -16.37 12.03
C PRO A 415 1.35 -15.58 12.69
N ASP A 416 1.41 -15.38 14.01
CA ASP A 416 0.31 -14.78 14.79
C ASP A 416 -0.07 -13.36 14.32
N ASP A 417 0.90 -12.60 13.81
CA ASP A 417 0.72 -11.26 13.25
C ASP A 417 0.08 -11.26 11.86
N ILE A 418 0.28 -12.33 11.07
CA ILE A 418 -0.29 -12.50 9.72
C ILE A 418 -1.64 -13.23 9.76
N LYS A 419 -1.84 -14.09 10.74
CA LYS A 419 -3.02 -14.98 10.85
C LYS A 419 -4.37 -14.24 10.76
N PRO A 420 -4.57 -13.07 11.41
CA PRO A 420 -5.80 -12.30 11.23
C PRO A 420 -6.03 -11.88 9.79
N TYR A 421 -4.97 -11.44 9.10
CA TYR A 421 -5.02 -11.04 7.69
C TYR A 421 -5.22 -12.23 6.75
N ALA A 422 -4.78 -13.43 7.12
CA ALA A 422 -5.07 -14.65 6.35
C ALA A 422 -6.57 -14.95 6.29
N TYR A 423 -7.32 -14.77 7.39
CA TYR A 423 -8.78 -14.87 7.32
C TYR A 423 -9.38 -13.81 6.41
N LEU A 424 -8.91 -12.57 6.50
CA LEU A 424 -9.40 -11.47 5.68
C LEU A 424 -9.17 -11.73 4.18
N ALA A 425 -7.95 -12.14 3.80
CA ALA A 425 -7.60 -12.51 2.43
C ALA A 425 -8.44 -13.69 1.92
N LEU A 426 -8.79 -14.65 2.77
CA LEU A 426 -9.70 -15.73 2.39
C LEU A 426 -11.09 -15.21 2.04
N TYR A 427 -11.59 -14.20 2.76
CA TYR A 427 -12.94 -13.70 2.50
C TYR A 427 -13.06 -12.89 1.21
N GLU A 428 -11.95 -12.37 0.69
CA GLU A 428 -11.93 -11.74 -0.63
C GLU A 428 -12.45 -12.71 -1.71
N LEU A 429 -12.26 -14.04 -1.58
CA LEU A 429 -12.79 -15.07 -2.49
C LEU A 429 -14.32 -15.10 -2.66
N ALA A 430 -15.07 -14.40 -1.80
CA ALA A 430 -16.51 -14.41 -1.83
C ALA A 430 -17.08 -13.64 -3.04
N ASN A 431 -17.29 -14.33 -4.16
CA ASN A 431 -18.03 -13.77 -5.28
C ASN A 431 -19.50 -13.53 -4.90
N HIS A 432 -20.07 -12.42 -5.36
CA HIS A 432 -21.48 -12.07 -5.13
C HIS A 432 -22.47 -13.20 -5.50
N SER A 433 -22.20 -13.98 -6.55
CA SER A 433 -23.09 -15.05 -7.01
C SER A 433 -23.22 -16.23 -6.04
N VAL A 434 -22.19 -16.51 -5.24
CA VAL A 434 -22.14 -17.62 -4.27
C VAL A 434 -21.86 -17.14 -2.84
N LYS A 435 -21.95 -15.83 -2.59
CA LYS A 435 -21.57 -15.18 -1.33
C LYS A 435 -22.24 -15.82 -0.11
N LYS A 436 -23.54 -16.12 -0.21
CA LYS A 436 -24.31 -16.70 0.89
C LYS A 436 -23.85 -18.12 1.22
N GLU A 437 -23.70 -18.96 0.21
CA GLU A 437 -23.24 -20.34 0.34
C GLU A 437 -21.77 -20.40 0.79
N PHE A 438 -20.94 -19.47 0.32
CA PHE A 438 -19.55 -19.33 0.74
C PHE A 438 -19.45 -19.00 2.23
N VAL A 439 -20.22 -18.02 2.69
CA VAL A 439 -20.29 -17.65 4.12
C VAL A 439 -20.76 -18.84 4.97
N GLN A 440 -21.78 -19.57 4.52
CA GLN A 440 -22.24 -20.78 5.20
C GLN A 440 -21.16 -21.86 5.28
N GLN A 441 -20.40 -22.07 4.21
CA GLN A 441 -19.27 -23.00 4.19
C GLN A 441 -18.17 -22.56 5.17
N MET A 442 -17.80 -21.28 5.18
CA MET A 442 -16.78 -20.75 6.09
C MET A 442 -17.22 -20.87 7.55
N GLU A 443 -18.50 -20.59 7.85
CA GLU A 443 -19.09 -20.76 9.18
C GLU A 443 -19.06 -22.23 9.63
N GLN A 444 -19.48 -23.17 8.78
CA GLN A 444 -19.50 -24.61 9.06
C GLN A 444 -18.10 -25.16 9.33
N GLU A 445 -17.11 -24.71 8.57
CA GLU A 445 -15.71 -25.17 8.67
C GLU A 445 -14.91 -24.42 9.75
N LYS A 446 -15.54 -23.43 10.41
CA LYS A 446 -14.93 -22.53 11.40
C LYS A 446 -13.74 -21.74 10.85
N LEU A 447 -13.80 -21.39 9.57
CA LEU A 447 -12.82 -20.56 8.87
C LEU A 447 -13.18 -19.09 9.01
N PHE A 448 -13.08 -18.58 10.24
CA PHE A 448 -13.25 -17.16 10.48
C PHE A 448 -12.35 -16.59 11.58
N ALA A 449 -12.08 -15.29 11.48
CA ALA A 449 -11.32 -14.55 12.49
C ALA A 449 -12.08 -14.57 13.82
N LYS A 450 -11.38 -14.95 14.89
CA LYS A 450 -11.95 -15.02 16.27
C LYS A 450 -11.62 -13.78 17.11
N ASP A 451 -11.15 -12.73 16.46
CA ASP A 451 -10.79 -11.47 17.06
C ASP A 451 -11.70 -10.36 16.47
N PRO A 452 -11.48 -9.10 16.81
CA PRO A 452 -12.23 -7.98 16.25
C PRO A 452 -12.21 -7.84 14.72
N ASN A 453 -11.35 -8.54 13.98
CA ASN A 453 -11.40 -8.58 12.50
C ASN A 453 -12.58 -9.42 11.99
N PHE A 454 -13.33 -10.09 12.89
CA PHE A 454 -14.64 -10.68 12.61
C PHE A 454 -15.64 -9.69 11.97
N SER A 455 -15.44 -8.38 12.13
CA SER A 455 -16.23 -7.35 11.42
C SER A 455 -16.24 -7.56 9.90
N MET A 456 -15.14 -8.04 9.31
CA MET A 456 -15.07 -8.33 7.87
C MET A 456 -15.95 -9.52 7.49
N PHE A 457 -15.96 -10.56 8.32
CA PHE A 457 -16.84 -11.71 8.12
C PHE A 457 -18.31 -11.28 8.15
N LEU A 458 -18.69 -10.40 9.07
CA LEU A 458 -20.05 -9.83 9.13
C LEU A 458 -20.42 -9.06 7.86
N ALA A 459 -19.50 -8.21 7.38
CA ALA A 459 -19.71 -7.44 6.16
C ALA A 459 -19.88 -8.30 4.90
N ILE A 460 -19.19 -9.44 4.86
CA ILE A 460 -19.29 -10.41 3.76
C ILE A 460 -20.49 -11.34 3.95
N ALA A 461 -20.93 -11.58 5.17
CA ALA A 461 -22.11 -12.39 5.40
C ALA A 461 -23.41 -11.67 5.00
N SER A 462 -23.53 -10.37 5.28
CA SER A 462 -24.70 -9.58 4.92
C SER A 462 -24.41 -8.09 4.94
N HIS A 463 -25.22 -7.32 4.21
CA HIS A 463 -25.27 -5.85 4.31
C HIS A 463 -26.42 -5.36 5.21
N LYS A 464 -27.23 -6.28 5.77
CA LYS A 464 -28.33 -5.93 6.67
C LYS A 464 -27.91 -6.09 8.12
N ALA A 465 -28.12 -5.04 8.91
CA ALA A 465 -27.77 -5.01 10.33
C ALA A 465 -28.42 -6.18 11.12
N ASP A 466 -29.69 -6.50 10.87
CA ASP A 466 -30.38 -7.61 11.56
C ASP A 466 -29.74 -8.98 11.29
N GLU A 467 -29.31 -9.24 10.05
CA GLU A 467 -28.65 -10.50 9.70
C GLU A 467 -27.24 -10.57 10.30
N GLN A 468 -26.50 -9.46 10.26
CA GLN A 468 -25.20 -9.34 10.94
C GLN A 468 -25.34 -9.56 12.46
N ARG A 469 -26.40 -9.03 13.08
CA ARG A 469 -26.70 -9.22 14.50
C ARG A 469 -26.88 -10.71 14.82
N GLN A 470 -27.69 -11.41 14.03
CA GLN A 470 -27.92 -12.85 14.22
C GLN A 470 -26.64 -13.68 14.07
N ILE A 471 -25.75 -13.30 13.16
CA ILE A 471 -24.45 -13.98 12.99
C ILE A 471 -23.57 -13.71 14.21
N LEU A 472 -23.47 -12.46 14.64
CA LEU A 472 -22.68 -12.11 15.82
C LEU A 472 -23.17 -12.82 17.07
N GLU A 473 -24.48 -12.89 17.30
CA GLU A 473 -25.09 -13.60 18.44
C GLU A 473 -24.71 -15.08 18.47
N ARG A 474 -24.59 -15.74 17.31
CA ARG A 474 -24.16 -17.15 17.23
C ARG A 474 -22.70 -17.35 17.64
N HIS A 475 -21.84 -16.36 17.40
CA HIS A 475 -20.39 -16.48 17.59
C HIS A 475 -19.83 -15.66 18.74
N ALA A 476 -20.64 -14.86 19.43
CA ALA A 476 -20.19 -13.91 20.45
C ALA A 476 -19.33 -14.53 21.56
N GLN A 477 -19.56 -15.80 21.91
CA GLN A 477 -18.78 -16.52 22.93
C GLN A 477 -17.38 -16.94 22.45
N ASP A 478 -17.20 -17.06 21.14
CA ASP A 478 -15.95 -17.49 20.50
C ASP A 478 -15.05 -16.30 20.11
N LEU A 479 -15.54 -15.06 20.26
CA LEU A 479 -14.83 -13.85 19.89
C LEU A 479 -14.02 -13.29 21.07
N ALA A 480 -12.74 -13.06 20.83
CA ALA A 480 -11.91 -12.27 21.72
C ALA A 480 -12.41 -10.81 21.75
N PRO A 481 -12.51 -10.19 22.93
CA PRO A 481 -12.99 -8.81 23.06
C PRO A 481 -12.04 -7.78 22.41
N TYR A 482 -10.76 -8.15 22.26
CA TYR A 482 -9.70 -7.27 21.77
C TYR A 482 -8.76 -8.01 20.82
N GLY A 483 -8.22 -7.29 19.83
CA GLY A 483 -7.05 -7.72 19.07
C GLY A 483 -5.75 -7.54 19.87
N ALA A 484 -4.63 -8.01 19.32
CA ALA A 484 -3.31 -7.89 19.96
C ALA A 484 -2.95 -6.42 20.29
N ASP A 485 -3.34 -5.50 19.41
CA ASP A 485 -3.15 -4.05 19.52
C ASP A 485 -4.25 -3.32 20.31
N GLY A 486 -5.16 -4.05 20.95
CA GLY A 486 -6.25 -3.45 21.74
C GLY A 486 -7.44 -2.95 20.94
N ARG A 487 -7.47 -3.12 19.60
CA ARG A 487 -8.65 -2.80 18.78
C ARG A 487 -9.85 -3.60 19.26
N THR A 488 -11.04 -2.99 19.19
CA THR A 488 -12.33 -3.59 19.51
C THR A 488 -13.15 -3.86 18.26
N LEU A 489 -14.18 -4.71 18.35
CA LEU A 489 -15.10 -4.94 17.24
C LEU A 489 -15.79 -3.64 16.80
N ILE A 490 -16.15 -2.79 17.77
CA ILE A 490 -16.76 -1.47 17.53
C ILE A 490 -15.81 -0.58 16.73
N TYR A 491 -14.54 -0.51 17.13
CA TYR A 491 -13.52 0.24 16.38
C TYR A 491 -13.41 -0.23 14.93
N ASN A 492 -13.31 -1.55 14.71
CA ASN A 492 -13.18 -2.11 13.37
C ASN A 492 -14.43 -1.90 12.51
N LEU A 493 -15.63 -2.04 13.09
CA LEU A 493 -16.89 -1.75 12.39
C LEU A 493 -16.94 -0.29 11.96
N ILE A 494 -16.61 0.64 12.86
CA ILE A 494 -16.47 2.07 12.52
C ILE A 494 -15.49 2.19 11.36
N LYS A 495 -14.19 1.84 11.55
CA LYS A 495 -13.12 2.01 10.55
C LYS A 495 -13.51 1.50 9.15
N SER A 496 -14.21 0.37 9.11
CA SER A 496 -14.55 -0.32 7.87
C SER A 496 -15.65 0.35 7.02
N ASN A 497 -16.43 1.28 7.61
CA ASN A 497 -17.30 2.21 6.89
C ASN A 497 -18.32 1.55 5.92
N TRP A 498 -18.86 0.38 6.25
CA TRP A 498 -19.87 -0.24 5.38
C TRP A 498 -21.23 0.45 5.57
N THR A 499 -22.00 0.57 4.50
CA THR A 499 -23.31 1.21 4.49
C THR A 499 -24.25 0.60 5.55
N ASN A 500 -24.95 1.46 6.30
CA ASN A 500 -25.97 1.10 7.30
C ASN A 500 -25.47 0.33 8.55
N GLN A 501 -24.19 0.45 8.93
CA GLN A 501 -23.68 -0.21 10.14
C GLN A 501 -23.91 0.54 11.46
N ASN A 502 -24.29 1.82 11.43
CA ASN A 502 -24.44 2.62 12.65
C ASN A 502 -25.42 2.01 13.65
N GLU A 503 -26.57 1.49 13.18
CA GLU A 503 -27.57 0.84 14.04
C GLU A 503 -27.00 -0.39 14.76
N LEU A 504 -26.24 -1.21 14.03
CA LEU A 504 -25.54 -2.36 14.63
C LEU A 504 -24.55 -1.87 15.69
N ILE A 505 -23.73 -0.87 15.38
CA ILE A 505 -22.72 -0.34 16.32
C ILE A 505 -23.39 0.21 17.59
N ILE A 506 -24.47 0.97 17.45
CA ILE A 506 -25.27 1.49 18.56
C ILE A 506 -25.76 0.36 19.46
N ASP A 507 -26.32 -0.70 18.87
CA ASP A 507 -26.80 -1.86 19.61
C ASP A 507 -25.68 -2.56 20.37
N LEU A 508 -24.51 -2.73 19.75
CA LEU A 508 -23.35 -3.35 20.40
C LEU A 508 -22.86 -2.54 21.59
N ILE A 509 -22.82 -1.21 21.45
CA ILE A 509 -22.48 -0.31 22.55
C ILE A 509 -23.53 -0.40 23.67
N ASN A 510 -24.81 -0.54 23.34
CA ASN A 510 -25.90 -0.71 24.31
C ASN A 510 -25.87 -2.08 25.01
N GLN A 511 -25.39 -3.12 24.34
CA GLN A 511 -25.14 -4.45 24.92
C GLN A 511 -23.91 -4.48 25.83
N GLY A 512 -23.15 -3.38 25.91
CA GLY A 512 -22.00 -3.26 26.79
C GLY A 512 -20.70 -3.81 26.20
N LEU A 513 -20.61 -3.95 24.87
CA LEU A 513 -19.31 -4.23 24.24
C LEU A 513 -18.34 -3.07 24.52
N PRO A 514 -17.08 -3.37 24.87
CA PRO A 514 -16.11 -2.35 25.23
C PRO A 514 -15.74 -1.49 24.02
N LEU A 515 -15.66 -0.17 24.22
CA LEU A 515 -15.12 0.76 23.22
C LEU A 515 -13.60 0.65 23.09
N LYS A 516 -12.91 0.50 24.23
CA LYS A 516 -11.45 0.39 24.36
C LYS A 516 -11.09 -0.66 25.41
N ARG A 517 -9.90 -1.26 25.31
CA ARG A 517 -9.30 -2.10 26.36
C ARG A 517 -8.69 -1.24 27.48
N ASP A 518 -7.97 -0.20 27.08
CA ASP A 518 -7.22 0.70 27.94
C ASP A 518 -7.05 2.08 27.25
N SER A 519 -6.39 3.03 27.93
CA SER A 519 -6.13 4.36 27.39
C SER A 519 -5.14 4.37 26.21
N GLN A 520 -4.45 3.25 25.95
CA GLN A 520 -3.50 3.08 24.83
C GLN A 520 -4.15 2.45 23.60
N SER A 521 -5.39 1.98 23.73
CA SER A 521 -6.10 1.27 22.68
C SER A 521 -6.73 2.23 21.68
N PRO A 522 -6.82 1.85 20.38
CA PRO A 522 -7.40 2.70 19.35
C PRO A 522 -8.79 3.23 19.72
N ASP A 523 -8.98 4.54 19.56
CA ASP A 523 -10.21 5.23 19.91
C ASP A 523 -11.28 5.17 18.82
N PRO A 524 -12.47 4.58 19.12
CA PRO A 524 -13.64 4.62 18.24
C PRO A 524 -14.14 6.03 17.89
N LEU A 525 -14.09 6.99 18.84
CA LEU A 525 -14.52 8.37 18.59
C LEU A 525 -13.57 9.05 17.61
N LEU A 526 -12.25 8.93 17.84
CA LEU A 526 -11.25 9.48 16.92
C LEU A 526 -11.38 8.87 15.50
N ALA A 527 -11.59 7.55 15.41
CA ALA A 527 -11.83 6.89 14.13
C ALA A 527 -13.10 7.41 13.42
N TYR A 528 -14.19 7.62 14.17
CA TYR A 528 -15.43 8.13 13.63
C TYR A 528 -15.30 9.58 13.13
N LEU A 529 -14.63 10.45 13.89
CA LEU A 529 -14.34 11.82 13.48
C LEU A 529 -13.44 11.87 12.24
N GLN A 530 -12.45 10.97 12.13
CA GLN A 530 -11.57 10.88 10.96
C GLN A 530 -12.36 10.46 9.71
N GLN A 531 -13.38 9.61 9.85
CA GLN A 531 -14.28 9.27 8.75
C GLN A 531 -15.14 10.44 8.30
N ILE A 532 -15.66 11.23 9.24
CA ILE A 532 -16.41 12.45 8.90
C ILE A 532 -15.50 13.38 8.10
N LYS A 533 -14.26 13.62 8.57
CA LYS A 533 -13.25 14.39 7.85
C LYS A 533 -13.01 13.86 6.43
N ALA A 534 -12.79 12.55 6.27
CA ALA A 534 -12.53 11.93 4.97
C ALA A 534 -13.73 12.04 4.01
N ARG A 535 -14.96 11.77 4.48
CA ARG A 535 -16.19 11.91 3.68
C ARG A 535 -16.38 13.35 3.23
N MET A 536 -16.11 14.31 4.10
CA MET A 536 -16.29 15.73 3.81
C MET A 536 -15.24 16.27 2.84
N GLN A 537 -14.00 15.78 2.92
CA GLN A 537 -12.96 16.06 1.92
C GLN A 537 -13.34 15.53 0.53
N ALA A 538 -13.96 14.35 0.46
CA ALA A 538 -14.39 13.76 -0.81
C ALA A 538 -15.65 14.41 -1.42
N SER A 539 -16.35 15.29 -0.67
CA SER A 539 -17.69 15.75 -1.04
C SER A 539 -17.75 17.11 -1.75
N GLU A 540 -16.60 17.74 -2.04
CA GLU A 540 -16.41 18.98 -2.84
C GLU A 540 -17.66 19.90 -2.90
N GLY A 541 -18.04 20.48 -1.76
CA GLY A 541 -19.09 21.51 -1.69
C GLY A 541 -20.53 21.02 -1.50
N ARG A 542 -20.75 19.73 -1.19
CA ARG A 542 -22.06 19.25 -0.71
C ARG A 542 -22.23 19.51 0.79
N ASP A 543 -23.45 19.95 1.16
CA ASP A 543 -23.83 20.13 2.56
C ASP A 543 -23.68 18.82 3.35
N TYR A 544 -23.04 18.88 4.52
CA TYR A 544 -23.02 17.75 5.44
C TYR A 544 -24.44 17.46 5.94
N GLN A 545 -24.95 16.28 5.63
CA GLN A 545 -26.17 15.75 6.22
C GLN A 545 -25.86 14.39 6.85
N ALA A 546 -25.91 14.34 8.18
CA ALA A 546 -25.82 13.10 8.92
C ALA A 546 -27.22 12.49 9.06
N GLU A 547 -27.33 11.18 8.80
CA GLU A 547 -28.52 10.42 9.14
C GLU A 547 -28.71 10.34 10.66
N GLU A 548 -29.94 10.12 11.14
CA GLU A 548 -30.25 10.05 12.58
C GLU A 548 -29.39 8.99 13.31
N SER A 549 -29.16 7.84 12.68
CA SER A 549 -28.30 6.78 13.25
C SER A 549 -26.83 7.21 13.36
N SER A 550 -26.35 8.09 12.47
CA SER A 550 -25.01 8.67 12.55
C SER A 550 -24.92 9.62 13.74
N LEU A 551 -25.97 10.43 13.95
CA LEU A 551 -26.04 11.36 15.07
C LEU A 551 -26.10 10.65 16.42
N GLN A 552 -26.95 9.65 16.53
CA GLN A 552 -27.07 8.86 17.75
C GLN A 552 -25.75 8.14 18.07
N LEU A 553 -25.07 7.60 17.06
CA LEU A 553 -23.76 6.98 17.25
C LEU A 553 -22.73 8.01 17.74
N LEU A 554 -22.69 9.20 17.14
CA LEU A 554 -21.81 10.28 17.59
C LEU A 554 -22.08 10.63 19.06
N ASP A 555 -23.34 10.86 19.44
CA ASP A 555 -23.73 11.17 20.82
C ASP A 555 -23.19 10.11 21.79
N MET A 556 -23.40 8.83 21.46
CA MET A 556 -22.98 7.72 22.30
C MET A 556 -21.46 7.58 22.40
N LEU A 557 -20.72 7.90 21.34
CA LEU A 557 -19.26 7.88 21.35
C LEU A 557 -18.72 9.04 22.19
N VAL A 558 -19.28 10.25 22.04
CA VAL A 558 -18.87 11.42 22.84
C VAL A 558 -19.15 11.19 24.32
N ASP A 559 -20.37 10.76 24.68
CA ASP A 559 -20.78 10.55 26.08
C ASP A 559 -19.96 9.48 26.82
N ARG A 560 -19.34 8.55 26.07
CA ARG A 560 -18.63 7.39 26.61
C ARG A 560 -17.12 7.41 26.37
N SER A 561 -16.62 8.45 25.71
CA SER A 561 -15.19 8.68 25.51
C SER A 561 -14.73 9.88 26.33
N GLN A 562 -13.44 9.90 26.66
CA GLN A 562 -12.80 11.09 27.19
C GLN A 562 -12.25 11.89 26.02
N VAL A 563 -12.75 13.11 25.81
CA VAL A 563 -12.18 14.04 24.83
C VAL A 563 -10.77 14.44 25.29
N ASP A 564 -9.80 14.32 24.40
CA ASP A 564 -8.38 14.61 24.62
C ASP A 564 -7.79 15.44 23.46
N ASP A 565 -6.49 15.71 23.52
CA ASP A 565 -5.81 16.57 22.55
C ASP A 565 -5.83 16.01 21.11
N ALA A 566 -5.93 14.69 20.91
CA ALA A 566 -6.08 14.13 19.56
C ALA A 566 -7.44 14.47 18.96
N HIS A 567 -8.50 14.40 19.76
CA HIS A 567 -9.84 14.81 19.34
C HIS A 567 -9.90 16.31 19.03
N ILE A 568 -9.32 17.13 19.92
CA ILE A 568 -9.27 18.60 19.76
C ILE A 568 -8.46 18.98 18.51
N ASN A 569 -7.33 18.32 18.26
CA ASN A 569 -6.52 18.52 17.06
C ASN A 569 -7.30 18.18 15.79
N LEU A 570 -8.07 17.08 15.81
CA LEU A 570 -8.89 16.69 14.68
C LEU A 570 -10.04 17.68 14.42
N MET A 571 -10.69 18.16 15.47
CA MET A 571 -11.69 19.23 15.40
C MET A 571 -11.08 20.54 14.89
N ALA A 572 -9.87 20.91 15.33
CA ALA A 572 -9.15 22.06 14.77
C ALA A 572 -8.89 21.86 13.27
N SER A 573 -8.43 20.68 12.86
CA SER A 573 -8.24 20.35 11.44
C SER A 573 -9.52 20.52 10.63
N LEU A 574 -10.67 20.11 11.17
CA LEU A 574 -11.98 20.32 10.56
C LEU A 574 -12.36 21.80 10.51
N LYS A 575 -12.17 22.58 11.58
CA LYS A 575 -12.45 24.02 11.61
C LYS A 575 -11.83 24.75 10.43
N TYR A 576 -10.60 24.38 10.10
CA TYR A 576 -9.84 25.05 9.04
C TYR A 576 -10.03 24.45 7.64
N LYS A 577 -10.21 23.12 7.51
CA LYS A 577 -10.38 22.46 6.20
C LYS A 577 -11.84 22.32 5.77
N ASN A 578 -12.76 22.32 6.72
CA ASN A 578 -14.19 22.12 6.48
C ASN A 578 -15.02 22.78 7.59
N LYS A 579 -15.14 24.11 7.51
CA LYS A 579 -15.86 24.91 8.51
C LYS A 579 -17.30 24.44 8.75
N GLN A 580 -18.00 23.99 7.70
CA GLN A 580 -19.36 23.49 7.84
C GLN A 580 -19.44 22.23 8.71
N ALA A 581 -18.57 21.24 8.49
CA ALA A 581 -18.52 20.03 9.33
C ALA A 581 -18.14 20.37 10.77
N PHE A 582 -17.19 21.29 10.95
CA PHE A 582 -16.83 21.78 12.28
C PHE A 582 -18.01 22.46 12.98
N ASP A 583 -18.65 23.44 12.34
CA ASP A 583 -19.78 24.19 12.90
C ASP A 583 -20.89 23.22 13.31
N TYR A 584 -21.20 22.23 12.46
CA TYR A 584 -22.18 21.19 12.76
C TYR A 584 -21.83 20.36 14.00
N LEU A 585 -20.60 19.85 14.07
CA LEU A 585 -20.15 19.03 15.20
C LEU A 585 -20.07 19.85 16.48
N TYR A 586 -19.61 21.10 16.39
CA TYR A 586 -19.45 22.01 17.52
C TYR A 586 -20.80 22.49 18.09
N GLU A 587 -21.79 22.77 17.24
CA GLU A 587 -23.15 23.12 17.67
C GLU A 587 -23.80 22.00 18.49
N ARG A 588 -23.50 20.73 18.16
CA ARG A 588 -24.05 19.56 18.85
C ARG A 588 -23.25 19.16 20.09
N HIS A 589 -21.92 19.12 19.96
CA HIS A 589 -20.97 18.69 20.99
C HIS A 589 -19.86 19.74 21.14
N PRO A 590 -20.13 20.87 21.83
CA PRO A 590 -19.12 21.91 22.05
C PRO A 590 -17.94 21.43 22.89
N ASP A 591 -18.13 20.35 23.66
CA ASP A 591 -17.12 19.66 24.45
C ASP A 591 -16.06 18.92 23.61
N LEU A 592 -16.31 18.65 22.33
CA LEU A 592 -15.30 18.15 21.39
C LEU A 592 -14.21 19.20 21.07
N TYR A 593 -14.50 20.48 21.29
CA TYR A 593 -13.58 21.58 21.02
C TYR A 593 -13.67 22.66 22.11
N PRO A 594 -13.27 22.32 23.36
CA PRO A 594 -13.45 23.20 24.51
C PRO A 594 -12.50 24.41 24.50
N HIS A 595 -11.40 24.31 23.75
CA HIS A 595 -10.44 25.38 23.51
C HIS A 595 -9.74 25.18 22.16
N GLU A 596 -9.18 26.25 21.62
CA GLU A 596 -8.31 26.19 20.45
C GLU A 596 -6.93 25.66 20.86
N PRO A 597 -6.38 24.63 20.17
CA PRO A 597 -5.09 24.08 20.55
C PRO A 597 -3.97 25.09 20.26
N GLU A 598 -2.91 25.06 21.08
CA GLU A 598 -1.74 25.93 20.88
C GLU A 598 -1.05 25.69 19.53
N PHE A 599 -1.07 24.44 19.09
CA PHE A 599 -0.59 24.02 17.78
C PHE A 599 -1.44 22.85 17.28
N MET A 600 -1.52 22.69 15.97
CA MET A 600 -2.06 21.48 15.34
C MET A 600 -0.93 20.49 15.04
N VAL A 601 -1.20 19.21 15.25
CA VAL A 601 -0.33 18.11 14.86
C VAL A 601 -0.77 17.58 13.50
N ASP A 602 0.17 17.56 12.55
CA ASP A 602 0.00 16.97 11.22
C ASP A 602 0.98 15.81 11.09
N PHE A 603 0.46 14.60 10.89
CA PHE A 603 1.29 13.41 10.81
C PHE A 603 1.95 13.32 9.44
N GLU A 604 3.28 13.30 9.45
CA GLU A 604 4.06 12.80 8.33
C GLU A 604 4.09 11.29 8.47
N CYS A 605 3.07 10.64 7.90
CA CYS A 605 3.07 9.19 7.77
C CYS A 605 4.30 8.80 6.97
N GLU A 606 5.30 8.28 7.67
CA GLU A 606 6.35 7.50 7.03
C GLU A 606 5.65 6.35 6.30
N ASP A 607 6.11 5.99 5.10
CA ASP A 607 5.75 4.74 4.44
C ASP A 607 6.34 3.57 5.26
N SER A 608 5.87 3.40 6.50
CA SER A 608 6.56 2.63 7.53
C SER A 608 6.12 1.17 7.45
N ILE A 609 7.02 0.34 6.91
CA ILE A 609 6.91 -1.11 6.90
C ILE A 609 7.10 -1.70 8.31
N LEU A 610 7.80 -1.05 9.25
CA LEU A 610 8.07 -1.65 10.56
C LEU A 610 8.04 -0.62 11.67
N ASN A 611 7.03 -0.72 12.51
CA ASN A 611 7.19 -0.49 13.94
C ASN A 611 6.41 -1.60 14.66
N MET A 612 7.00 -2.80 14.68
CA MET A 612 6.63 -3.85 15.63
C MET A 612 7.79 -4.00 16.62
N HIS A 613 7.63 -3.37 17.78
CA HIS A 613 8.17 -3.85 19.03
C HIS A 613 7.07 -4.64 19.76
#